data_AF-F9NSN2-F1
#
_entry.id   AF-F9NSN2-F1
#
_cell.length_a   1.000
_cell.length_b   1.000
_cell.length_c   1.000
_cell.angle_alpha   90.00
_cell.angle_beta   90.00
_cell.angle_gamma   90.00
#
_symmetry.space_group_name_H-M   'P 1'
#
loop_
_entity.id
_entity.type
_entity.pdbx_description
1 polymer ?
#
loop_
_entity_poly.entity_id
_entity_poly.type
_entity_poly.pdbx_seq_one_letter_code
_entity_poly.pdbx_strand_id
1 'polypeptide(L)'
;MTEPNDPPRPDEVGTPAWPSEAGRDPYGQPSNPYEMSNPYSDPVAENHRRPYVDFGLAIKLFFKNYAVFRGRASRSEYWWVVLFNLIISIAVQALVAMVQGAGLLSALTSRSRSESFAISTSGVVFAMLPLVWLLAIIIPCLALTVRRLHDVNHSGWWVMAPALCGIASAIMMILAFVAAANDGKPSMPLLTISIVLFVAIFVVNIILLIFVISDSHPEAWKKYDKEPLPVTE
;
A
#
# COMPACT_ATOMS: atom_id res chain seq x y z
N MET A 1 24.55 -68.07 -31.58
CA MET A 1 24.19 -67.63 -30.22
C MET A 1 25.24 -66.66 -29.74
N THR A 2 25.03 -65.38 -30.06
CA THR A 2 25.55 -64.19 -29.37
C THR A 2 24.61 -63.06 -29.78
N GLU A 3 24.22 -62.27 -28.79
CA GLU A 3 23.07 -61.35 -28.72
C GLU A 3 23.06 -60.23 -29.81
N PRO A 4 21.90 -59.75 -30.27
CA PRO A 4 21.80 -58.56 -31.12
C PRO A 4 22.03 -57.28 -30.30
N ASN A 5 22.80 -56.33 -30.85
CA ASN A 5 22.93 -54.98 -30.33
C ASN A 5 21.55 -54.27 -30.36
N ASP A 6 20.93 -54.10 -29.19
CA ASP A 6 19.75 -53.25 -29.07
C ASP A 6 20.12 -51.78 -29.35
N PRO A 7 19.30 -51.04 -30.11
CA PRO A 7 19.49 -49.61 -30.31
C PRO A 7 19.28 -48.82 -28.99
N PRO A 8 19.99 -47.71 -28.77
CA PRO A 8 19.84 -46.89 -27.57
C PRO A 8 18.45 -46.26 -27.47
N ARG A 9 17.96 -46.11 -26.22
CA ARG A 9 16.63 -45.57 -25.88
C ARG A 9 16.51 -44.08 -26.21
N PRO A 10 15.28 -43.54 -26.44
CA PRO A 10 15.07 -42.19 -26.97
C PRO A 10 15.13 -41.06 -25.93
N ASP A 11 15.74 -41.26 -24.76
CA ASP A 11 15.76 -40.29 -23.65
C ASP A 11 17.08 -39.51 -23.47
N GLU A 12 18.07 -39.70 -24.35
CA GLU A 12 19.22 -38.78 -24.45
C GLU A 12 19.02 -37.73 -25.55
N VAL A 13 18.10 -36.79 -25.30
CA VAL A 13 18.03 -35.55 -26.07
C VAL A 13 19.26 -34.71 -25.72
N GLY A 14 20.25 -34.75 -26.59
CA GLY A 14 21.35 -33.80 -26.58
C GLY A 14 20.81 -32.36 -26.57
N THR A 15 21.09 -31.62 -25.50
CA THR A 15 20.84 -30.18 -25.44
C THR A 15 21.69 -29.50 -26.52
N PRO A 16 21.10 -28.79 -27.49
CA PRO A 16 21.88 -28.04 -28.48
C PRO A 16 22.62 -26.88 -27.81
N ALA A 17 23.85 -26.67 -28.26
CA ALA A 17 24.72 -25.57 -27.86
C ALA A 17 24.08 -24.18 -28.11
N TRP A 18 24.41 -23.25 -27.20
CA TRP A 18 23.97 -21.85 -27.03
C TRP A 18 23.90 -20.97 -28.29
N PRO A 19 23.31 -19.77 -28.15
CA PRO A 19 23.97 -18.55 -28.57
C PRO A 19 24.40 -17.75 -27.34
N SER A 20 25.71 -17.78 -27.10
CA SER A 20 26.44 -16.62 -26.62
C SER A 20 26.11 -15.41 -27.51
N GLU A 21 26.02 -14.22 -26.90
CA GLU A 21 25.92 -12.91 -27.57
C GLU A 21 24.51 -12.46 -28.02
N ALA A 22 23.76 -11.87 -27.09
CA ALA A 22 22.79 -10.84 -27.43
C ALA A 22 22.92 -9.69 -26.42
N GLY A 23 23.54 -8.59 -26.86
CA GLY A 23 23.55 -7.30 -26.14
C GLY A 23 24.86 -6.91 -25.44
N ARG A 24 26.01 -6.95 -26.13
CA ARG A 24 27.16 -6.14 -25.71
C ARG A 24 27.01 -4.74 -26.27
N ASP A 25 26.86 -3.73 -25.40
CA ASP A 25 27.02 -2.33 -25.78
C ASP A 25 28.43 -2.09 -26.34
N PRO A 26 28.61 -1.31 -27.43
CA PRO A 26 29.91 -1.13 -28.09
C PRO A 26 30.93 -0.33 -27.27
N TYR A 27 30.53 0.24 -26.14
CA TYR A 27 31.39 0.99 -25.22
C TYR A 27 31.29 0.36 -23.84
N GLY A 28 32.02 -0.75 -23.66
CA GLY A 28 31.95 -1.57 -22.45
C GLY A 28 32.48 -0.85 -21.20
N GLN A 29 31.61 -0.68 -20.22
CA GLN A 29 32.01 -0.53 -18.83
C GLN A 29 31.73 -1.86 -18.13
N PRO A 30 32.69 -2.45 -17.40
CA PRO A 30 32.48 -3.74 -16.74
C PRO A 30 31.33 -3.60 -15.74
N SER A 31 30.29 -4.41 -15.90
CA SER A 31 29.12 -4.44 -15.01
C SER A 31 29.56 -4.82 -13.59
N ASN A 32 29.52 -3.87 -12.67
CA ASN A 32 29.85 -4.10 -11.26
C ASN A 32 28.74 -4.98 -10.64
N PRO A 33 29.06 -6.17 -10.09
CA PRO A 33 28.05 -7.07 -9.54
C PRO A 33 27.25 -6.50 -8.34
N TYR A 34 27.70 -5.37 -7.79
CA TYR A 34 27.07 -4.66 -6.68
C TYR A 34 26.48 -3.29 -7.07
N GLU A 35 26.58 -2.89 -8.34
CA GLU A 35 25.80 -1.77 -8.84
C GLU A 35 24.34 -2.21 -8.95
N MET A 36 23.52 -1.71 -8.03
CA MET A 36 22.07 -1.74 -8.21
C MET A 36 21.78 -0.95 -9.49
N SER A 37 21.54 -1.65 -10.59
CA SER A 37 21.19 -1.03 -11.86
C SER A 37 20.10 0.00 -11.58
N ASN A 38 20.36 1.27 -11.93
CA ASN A 38 19.36 2.30 -11.77
C ASN A 38 18.13 1.80 -12.55
N PRO A 39 17.02 1.44 -11.87
CA PRO A 39 15.94 0.72 -12.54
C PRO A 39 15.21 1.57 -13.60
N TYR A 40 15.65 2.82 -13.75
CA TYR A 40 15.11 3.85 -14.62
C TYR A 40 16.13 4.34 -15.66
N SER A 41 17.36 3.80 -15.69
CA SER A 41 18.40 4.20 -16.65
C SER A 41 18.43 3.38 -17.93
N ASP A 42 17.61 2.33 -18.05
CA ASP A 42 17.58 1.49 -19.25
C ASP A 42 16.46 1.95 -20.20
N PRO A 43 16.79 2.61 -21.32
CA PRO A 43 15.82 3.01 -22.33
C PRO A 43 15.24 1.82 -23.13
N VAL A 44 15.68 0.58 -22.88
CA VAL A 44 15.32 -0.62 -23.64
C VAL A 44 14.71 -1.72 -22.75
N ALA A 45 13.91 -1.37 -21.75
CA ALA A 45 13.00 -2.36 -21.17
C ALA A 45 11.91 -2.69 -22.20
N GLU A 46 12.10 -3.76 -22.99
CA GLU A 46 11.21 -4.28 -24.03
C GLU A 46 9.73 -4.43 -23.57
N ASN A 47 9.48 -4.43 -22.25
CA ASN A 47 8.15 -4.57 -21.64
C ASN A 47 7.63 -3.31 -20.90
N HIS A 48 8.39 -2.21 -20.80
CA HIS A 48 7.99 -0.96 -20.10
C HIS A 48 7.38 -1.16 -18.69
N ARG A 49 7.66 -2.30 -18.03
CA ARG A 49 7.16 -2.62 -16.69
C ARG A 49 8.04 -1.96 -15.66
N ARG A 50 7.44 -1.44 -14.58
CA ARG A 50 8.23 -0.90 -13.47
C ARG A 50 8.99 -2.06 -12.79
N PRO A 51 10.29 -1.90 -12.55
CA PRO A 51 11.14 -2.94 -11.97
C PRO A 51 10.81 -3.22 -10.52
N TYR A 52 11.30 -4.36 -10.03
CA TYR A 52 11.14 -4.77 -8.65
C TYR A 52 11.94 -3.85 -7.72
N VAL A 53 11.32 -3.46 -6.61
CA VAL A 53 11.89 -2.57 -5.59
C VAL A 53 12.08 -3.36 -4.31
N ASP A 54 13.27 -3.27 -3.72
CA ASP A 54 13.57 -3.86 -2.41
C ASP A 54 13.00 -3.00 -1.26
N PHE A 55 12.84 -3.59 -0.07
CA PHE A 55 12.20 -2.96 1.09
C PHE A 55 12.79 -1.58 1.44
N GLY A 56 14.12 -1.49 1.58
CA GLY A 56 14.78 -0.24 1.94
C GLY A 56 14.62 0.85 0.87
N LEU A 57 14.69 0.46 -0.40
CA LEU A 57 14.48 1.37 -1.52
C LEU A 57 13.02 1.84 -1.59
N ALA A 58 12.05 0.98 -1.29
CA ALA A 58 10.63 1.33 -1.25
C ALA A 58 10.36 2.43 -0.20
N ILE A 59 10.95 2.31 0.99
CA ILE A 59 10.83 3.34 2.04
C ILE A 59 11.50 4.64 1.62
N LYS A 60 12.70 4.58 1.01
CA LYS A 60 13.38 5.77 0.49
C LYS A 60 12.52 6.48 -0.57
N LEU A 61 11.94 5.73 -1.51
CA LEU A 61 11.06 6.26 -2.53
C LEU A 61 9.76 6.82 -1.94
N PHE A 62 9.20 6.20 -0.90
CA PHE A 62 7.99 6.67 -0.22
C PHE A 62 8.16 8.07 0.36
N PHE A 63 9.26 8.31 1.09
CA PHE A 63 9.54 9.63 1.65
C PHE A 63 10.10 10.62 0.62
N LYS A 64 10.81 10.15 -0.42
CA LYS A 64 11.30 11.03 -1.50
C LYS A 64 10.15 11.55 -2.37
N ASN A 65 9.22 10.68 -2.75
CA ASN A 65 8.07 11.01 -3.58
C ASN A 65 6.84 11.38 -2.74
N TYR A 66 7.07 12.13 -1.65
CA TYR A 66 6.08 12.37 -0.60
C TYR A 66 4.75 12.95 -1.10
N ALA A 67 4.80 13.94 -2.00
CA ALA A 67 3.62 14.58 -2.59
C ALA A 67 3.59 14.47 -4.12
N VAL A 68 4.22 13.43 -4.68
CA VAL A 68 4.30 13.23 -6.14
C VAL A 68 3.21 12.26 -6.57
N PHE A 69 2.12 12.81 -7.11
CA PHE A 69 0.96 12.04 -7.60
C PHE A 69 1.09 11.59 -9.08
N ARG A 70 2.15 12.00 -9.77
CA ARG A 70 2.43 11.64 -11.16
C ARG A 70 3.26 10.36 -11.23
N GLY A 71 3.32 9.74 -12.39
CA GLY A 71 4.07 8.50 -12.61
C GLY A 71 3.31 7.26 -12.15
N ARG A 72 4.08 6.16 -12.06
CA ARG A 72 3.59 4.82 -11.73
C ARG A 72 4.42 4.24 -10.57
N ALA A 73 3.81 3.36 -9.78
CA ALA A 73 4.49 2.62 -8.72
C ALA A 73 4.36 1.12 -8.99
N SER A 74 5.45 0.38 -8.79
CA SER A 74 5.43 -1.08 -8.91
C SER A 74 4.67 -1.72 -7.75
N ARG A 75 4.26 -2.97 -7.92
CA ARG A 75 3.63 -3.77 -6.85
C ARG A 75 4.50 -3.87 -5.61
N SER A 76 5.79 -4.15 -5.79
CA SER A 76 6.73 -4.30 -4.69
C SER A 76 6.95 -2.98 -3.95
N GLU A 77 7.03 -1.85 -4.66
CA GLU A 77 7.06 -0.53 -4.01
C GLU A 77 5.82 -0.30 -3.13
N TYR A 78 4.63 -0.62 -3.63
CA TYR A 78 3.38 -0.48 -2.87
C TYR A 78 3.33 -1.39 -1.64
N TRP A 79 3.53 -2.70 -1.82
CA TRP A 79 3.34 -3.68 -0.75
C TRP A 79 4.40 -3.60 0.35
N TRP A 80 5.64 -3.23 0.02
CA TRP A 80 6.66 -2.99 1.06
C TRP A 80 6.30 -1.80 1.95
N VAL A 81 5.75 -0.73 1.37
CA VAL A 81 5.28 0.44 2.14
C VAL A 81 4.05 0.08 2.99
N VAL A 82 3.13 -0.74 2.45
CA VAL A 82 2.00 -1.25 3.23
C VAL A 82 2.49 -2.06 4.43
N LEU A 83 3.47 -2.96 4.23
CA LEU A 83 4.07 -3.73 5.32
C LEU A 83 4.77 -2.84 6.34
N PHE A 84 5.57 -1.86 5.89
CA PHE A 84 6.24 -0.90 6.74
C PHE A 84 5.24 -0.13 7.64
N ASN A 85 4.17 0.40 7.05
CA ASN A 85 3.12 1.10 7.79
C ASN A 85 2.35 0.15 8.73
N LEU A 86 2.15 -1.11 8.36
CA LEU A 86 1.53 -2.12 9.21
C LEU A 86 2.38 -2.39 10.46
N ILE A 87 3.69 -2.58 10.29
CA ILE A 87 4.62 -2.81 11.41
C ILE A 87 4.63 -1.61 12.36
N ILE A 88 4.72 -0.39 11.83
CA ILE A 88 4.68 0.82 12.66
C ILE A 88 3.34 0.95 13.37
N SER A 89 2.23 0.70 12.69
CA SER A 89 0.89 0.73 13.30
C SER A 89 0.78 -0.26 14.45
N ILE A 90 1.23 -1.50 14.29
CA ILE A 90 1.23 -2.51 15.36
C ILE A 90 2.12 -2.05 16.53
N ALA A 91 3.31 -1.54 16.27
CA ALA A 91 4.22 -1.07 17.31
C ALA A 91 3.63 0.10 18.12
N VAL A 92 3.06 1.10 17.42
CA VAL A 92 2.41 2.25 18.06
C VAL A 92 1.18 1.81 18.86
N GLN A 93 0.34 0.93 18.30
CA GLN A 93 -0.86 0.43 18.99
C GLN A 93 -0.50 -0.42 20.22
N ALA A 94 0.55 -1.23 20.16
CA ALA A 94 1.03 -1.99 21.31
C ALA A 94 1.50 -1.06 22.42
N LEU A 95 2.27 -0.01 22.10
CA LEU A 95 2.70 0.99 23.06
C LEU A 95 1.51 1.70 23.72
N VAL A 96 0.55 2.15 22.90
CA VAL A 96 -0.66 2.83 23.37
C VAL A 96 -1.48 1.90 24.27
N ALA A 97 -1.64 0.63 23.91
CA ALA A 97 -2.36 -0.37 24.70
C ALA A 97 -1.69 -0.65 26.06
N MET A 98 -0.35 -0.69 26.12
CA MET A 98 0.38 -0.86 27.38
C MET A 98 0.12 0.30 28.35
N VAL A 99 0.16 1.54 27.86
CA VAL A 99 -0.09 2.74 28.67
C VAL A 99 -1.55 2.81 29.13
N GLN A 100 -2.50 2.58 28.21
CA GLN A 100 -3.93 2.60 28.56
C GLN A 100 -4.33 1.44 29.47
N GLY A 101 -3.73 0.25 29.29
CA GLY A 101 -3.95 -0.91 30.15
C GLY A 101 -3.50 -0.67 31.59
N ALA A 102 -2.34 -0.02 31.79
CA ALA A 102 -1.89 0.41 33.10
C ALA A 102 -2.87 1.43 33.72
N GLY A 103 -3.37 2.40 32.92
CA GLY A 103 -4.36 3.36 33.38
C GLY A 103 -5.71 2.77 33.75
N LEU A 104 -6.18 1.79 32.99
CA LEU A 104 -7.39 1.04 33.30
C LEU A 104 -7.20 0.23 34.59
N LEU A 105 -6.09 -0.49 34.73
CA LEU A 105 -5.80 -1.26 35.95
C LEU A 105 -5.71 -0.37 37.18
N SER A 106 -5.03 0.78 37.08
CA SER A 106 -5.01 1.78 38.15
C SER A 106 -6.39 2.32 38.45
N ALA A 107 -7.22 2.66 37.46
CA ALA A 107 -8.59 3.13 37.70
C ALA A 107 -9.46 2.09 38.42
N LEU A 108 -9.26 0.80 38.13
CA LEU A 108 -9.99 -0.30 38.78
C LEU A 108 -9.50 -0.62 40.20
N THR A 109 -8.23 -0.32 40.50
CA THR A 109 -7.59 -0.65 41.79
C THR A 109 -7.41 0.55 42.73
N SER A 110 -7.43 1.77 42.19
CA SER A 110 -7.24 3.01 42.95
C SER A 110 -8.48 3.32 43.79
N ARG A 111 -8.30 3.40 45.12
CA ARG A 111 -9.34 3.80 46.08
C ARG A 111 -9.47 5.33 46.21
N SER A 112 -8.56 6.10 45.58
CA SER A 112 -8.52 7.56 45.61
C SER A 112 -8.75 8.16 44.21
N ARG A 113 -9.59 9.21 44.15
CA ARG A 113 -10.03 9.87 42.90
C ARG A 113 -8.92 10.66 42.20
N SER A 114 -7.83 10.99 42.90
CA SER A 114 -6.70 11.78 42.40
C SER A 114 -5.71 10.95 41.55
N GLU A 115 -5.52 9.67 41.88
CA GLU A 115 -4.63 8.77 41.12
C GLU A 115 -5.24 8.35 39.78
N SER A 116 -6.57 8.23 39.70
CA SER A 116 -7.28 7.89 38.46
C SER A 116 -7.21 9.03 37.41
N PHE A 117 -7.10 10.29 37.84
CA PHE A 117 -7.09 11.46 36.93
C PHE A 117 -5.73 11.67 36.24
N ALA A 118 -4.61 11.49 36.96
CA ALA A 118 -3.28 11.67 36.40
C ALA A 118 -3.00 10.66 35.26
N ILE A 119 -3.47 9.42 35.40
CA ILE A 119 -3.23 8.37 34.40
C ILE A 119 -4.20 8.48 33.22
N SER A 120 -5.44 8.93 33.47
CA SER A 120 -6.39 9.27 32.41
C SER A 120 -5.86 10.39 31.51
N THR A 121 -5.16 11.39 32.09
CA THR A 121 -4.54 12.48 31.32
C THR A 121 -3.34 12.01 30.49
N SER A 122 -2.48 11.13 31.02
CA SER A 122 -1.37 10.56 30.24
C SER A 122 -1.85 9.68 29.08
N GLY A 123 -2.94 8.92 29.26
CA GLY A 123 -3.50 8.09 28.18
C GLY A 123 -3.93 8.89 26.96
N VAL A 124 -4.47 10.10 27.17
CA VAL A 124 -4.88 10.99 26.06
C VAL A 124 -3.69 11.47 25.24
N VAL A 125 -2.55 11.77 25.88
CA VAL A 125 -1.33 12.22 25.16
C VAL A 125 -0.79 11.11 24.26
N PHE A 126 -0.69 9.88 24.78
CA PHE A 126 -0.25 8.74 23.97
C PHE A 126 -1.24 8.38 22.86
N ALA A 127 -2.54 8.63 23.06
CA ALA A 127 -3.55 8.46 22.02
C ALA A 127 -3.38 9.43 20.83
N MET A 128 -2.59 10.51 20.97
CA MET A 128 -2.28 11.42 19.86
C MET A 128 -1.17 10.90 18.95
N LEU A 129 -0.34 9.95 19.38
CA LEU A 129 0.76 9.41 18.56
C LEU A 129 0.27 8.77 17.24
N PRO A 130 -0.76 7.89 17.24
CA PRO A 130 -1.34 7.39 16.00
C PRO A 130 -1.87 8.49 15.09
N LEU A 131 -2.45 9.56 15.66
CA LEU A 131 -2.98 10.68 14.90
C LEU A 131 -1.86 11.46 14.22
N VAL A 132 -0.78 11.78 14.93
CA VAL A 132 0.39 12.46 14.36
C VAL A 132 1.00 11.62 13.24
N TRP A 133 1.16 10.31 13.45
CA TRP A 133 1.65 9.41 12.41
C TRP A 133 0.74 9.39 11.18
N LEU A 134 -0.57 9.22 11.39
CA LEU A 134 -1.58 9.26 10.32
C LEU A 134 -1.46 10.54 9.49
N LEU A 135 -1.41 11.70 10.13
CA LEU A 135 -1.30 12.99 9.46
C LEU A 135 0.02 13.12 8.69
N ALA A 136 1.12 12.57 9.20
CA ALA A 136 2.41 12.56 8.53
C ALA A 136 2.45 11.65 7.30
N ILE A 137 1.68 10.55 7.27
CA ILE A 137 1.72 9.60 6.14
C ILE A 137 0.52 9.70 5.19
N ILE A 138 -0.51 10.48 5.51
CA ILE A 138 -1.73 10.52 4.68
C ILE A 138 -1.43 10.95 3.24
N ILE A 139 -0.62 12.01 3.07
CA ILE A 139 -0.26 12.54 1.76
C ILE A 139 0.58 11.53 0.95
N PRO A 140 1.69 10.97 1.47
CA PRO A 140 2.50 10.01 0.71
C PRO A 140 1.78 8.68 0.46
N CYS A 141 0.91 8.22 1.36
CA CYS A 141 0.07 7.05 1.12
C CYS A 141 -0.93 7.28 -0.03
N LEU A 142 -1.58 8.45 -0.07
CA LEU A 142 -2.45 8.82 -1.19
C LEU A 142 -1.66 8.91 -2.49
N ALA A 143 -0.49 9.56 -2.48
CA ALA A 143 0.36 9.69 -3.65
C ALA A 143 0.80 8.33 -4.20
N LEU A 144 1.27 7.43 -3.33
CA LEU A 144 1.66 6.07 -3.70
C LEU A 144 0.48 5.26 -4.26
N THR A 145 -0.70 5.37 -3.65
CA THR A 145 -1.90 4.66 -4.11
C THR A 145 -2.34 5.15 -5.49
N VAL A 146 -2.32 6.47 -5.72
CA VAL A 146 -2.59 7.07 -7.04
C VAL A 146 -1.60 6.55 -8.09
N ARG A 147 -0.29 6.55 -7.78
CA ARG A 147 0.74 5.99 -8.68
C ARG A 147 0.53 4.51 -8.95
N ARG A 148 0.06 3.75 -7.96
CA ARG A 148 -0.27 2.33 -8.15
C ARG A 148 -1.48 2.14 -9.06
N LEU A 149 -2.53 2.96 -8.91
CA LEU A 149 -3.68 2.92 -9.81
C LEU A 149 -3.31 3.31 -11.24
N HIS A 150 -2.44 4.30 -11.41
CA HIS A 150 -1.90 4.65 -12.73
C HIS A 150 -1.14 3.49 -13.38
N ASP A 151 -0.46 2.66 -12.59
CA ASP A 151 0.23 1.47 -13.11
C ASP A 151 -0.72 0.39 -13.65
N VAL A 152 -1.93 0.31 -13.11
CA VAL A 152 -3.02 -0.56 -13.60
C VAL A 152 -3.93 0.18 -14.59
N ASN A 153 -3.52 1.36 -15.06
CA ASN A 153 -4.24 2.20 -16.01
C ASN A 153 -5.61 2.75 -15.53
N HIS A 154 -5.82 2.83 -14.21
CA HIS A 154 -6.99 3.48 -13.62
C HIS A 154 -6.69 4.93 -13.22
N SER A 155 -7.74 5.74 -13.05
CA SER A 155 -7.59 7.14 -12.61
C SER A 155 -7.32 7.24 -11.10
N GLY A 156 -6.47 8.18 -10.67
CA GLY A 156 -6.22 8.43 -9.24
C GLY A 156 -7.47 8.84 -8.43
N TRP A 157 -8.52 9.33 -9.09
CA TRP A 157 -9.78 9.74 -8.46
C TRP A 157 -10.50 8.60 -7.72
N TRP A 158 -10.25 7.35 -8.10
CA TRP A 158 -10.79 6.19 -7.39
C TRP A 158 -10.41 6.14 -5.91
N VAL A 159 -9.28 6.74 -5.53
CA VAL A 159 -8.84 6.84 -4.12
C VAL A 159 -9.79 7.70 -3.27
N MET A 160 -10.56 8.61 -3.89
CA MET A 160 -11.52 9.45 -3.18
C MET A 160 -12.86 8.75 -2.91
N ALA A 161 -13.18 7.69 -3.65
CA ALA A 161 -14.49 7.03 -3.55
C ALA A 161 -14.80 6.48 -2.14
N PRO A 162 -13.87 5.80 -1.43
CA PRO A 162 -14.10 5.39 -0.05
C PRO A 162 -14.34 6.57 0.89
N ALA A 163 -13.58 7.66 0.74
CA ALA A 163 -13.70 8.84 1.60
C ALA A 163 -15.06 9.53 1.41
N LEU A 164 -15.48 9.75 0.17
CA LEU A 164 -16.78 10.36 -0.14
C LEU A 164 -17.95 9.51 0.36
N CYS A 165 -17.89 8.19 0.14
CA CYS A 165 -18.92 7.27 0.60
C CYS A 165 -18.96 7.18 2.15
N GLY A 166 -17.78 7.22 2.80
CA GLY A 166 -17.64 7.30 4.26
C GLY A 166 -18.23 8.56 4.86
N ILE A 167 -17.91 9.73 4.29
CA ILE A 167 -18.46 11.01 4.73
C ILE A 167 -19.98 11.02 4.57
N ALA A 168 -20.50 10.57 3.42
CA ALA A 168 -21.94 10.48 3.19
C ALA A 168 -22.63 9.55 4.20
N SER A 169 -22.08 8.36 4.45
CA SER A 169 -22.60 7.42 5.47
C SER A 169 -22.60 8.05 6.87
N ALA A 170 -21.51 8.72 7.27
CA ALA A 170 -21.40 9.39 8.56
C ALA A 170 -22.40 10.53 8.72
N ILE A 171 -22.59 11.38 7.70
CA ILE A 171 -23.58 12.46 7.71
C ILE A 171 -24.98 11.89 7.90
N MET A 172 -25.35 10.86 7.13
CA MET A 172 -26.68 10.23 7.23
C MET A 172 -26.90 9.60 8.60
N MET A 173 -25.86 8.98 9.17
CA MET A 173 -25.89 8.44 10.53
C MET A 173 -26.11 9.55 11.57
N ILE A 174 -25.35 10.64 11.49
CA ILE A 174 -25.47 11.78 12.40
C ILE A 174 -26.87 12.39 12.32
N LEU A 175 -27.41 12.61 11.11
CA LEU A 175 -28.75 13.15 10.93
C LEU A 175 -29.83 12.24 11.52
N ALA A 176 -29.65 10.91 11.43
CA ALA A 176 -30.57 9.94 12.05
C ALA A 176 -30.61 10.07 13.58
N PHE A 177 -29.44 10.30 14.20
CA PHE A 177 -29.34 10.54 15.65
C PHE A 177 -29.85 11.91 16.07
N VAL A 178 -29.67 12.95 15.24
CA VAL A 178 -30.27 14.27 15.48
C VAL A 178 -31.79 14.18 15.47
N ALA A 179 -32.38 13.45 14.52
CA ALA A 179 -33.82 13.18 14.51
C ALA A 179 -34.27 12.42 15.78
N ALA A 180 -33.47 11.44 16.23
CA ALA A 180 -33.74 10.72 17.47
C ALA A 180 -33.76 11.62 18.71
N ALA A 181 -32.83 12.59 18.77
CA ALA A 181 -32.77 13.55 19.87
C ALA A 181 -33.99 14.48 19.92
N ASN A 182 -34.58 14.79 18.76
CA ASN A 182 -35.75 15.68 18.67
C ASN A 182 -37.07 14.91 18.90
N ASP A 183 -37.25 13.76 18.25
CA ASP A 183 -38.53 13.04 18.21
C ASP A 183 -38.57 11.80 19.13
N GLY A 184 -37.50 11.55 19.88
CA GLY A 184 -37.34 10.39 20.78
C GLY A 184 -37.11 9.05 20.07
N LYS A 185 -37.05 9.03 18.73
CA LYS A 185 -36.79 7.83 17.92
C LYS A 185 -35.96 8.15 16.67
N PRO A 186 -34.96 7.32 16.31
CA PRO A 186 -34.15 7.56 15.12
C PRO A 186 -34.99 7.42 13.85
N SER A 187 -34.69 8.26 12.87
CA SER A 187 -35.32 8.16 11.55
C SER A 187 -34.81 6.90 10.83
N MET A 188 -35.67 5.89 10.75
CA MET A 188 -35.36 4.61 10.09
C MET A 188 -34.85 4.76 8.64
N PRO A 189 -35.39 5.66 7.80
CA PRO A 189 -34.88 5.83 6.43
C PRO A 189 -33.41 6.29 6.37
N LEU A 190 -33.01 7.28 7.19
CA LEU A 190 -31.62 7.77 7.21
C LEU A 190 -30.66 6.69 7.72
N LEU A 191 -31.10 5.91 8.71
CA LEU A 191 -30.33 4.79 9.24
C LEU A 191 -30.13 3.71 8.16
N THR A 192 -31.19 3.31 7.45
CA THR A 192 -31.09 2.37 6.33
C THR A 192 -30.14 2.87 5.24
N ILE A 193 -30.23 4.15 4.83
CA ILE A 193 -29.31 4.72 3.84
C ILE A 193 -27.87 4.71 4.34
N SER A 194 -27.64 5.05 5.62
CA SER A 194 -26.30 5.03 6.21
C SER A 194 -25.67 3.63 6.18
N ILE A 195 -26.45 2.58 6.45
CA ILE A 195 -26.02 1.18 6.39
C ILE A 195 -25.72 0.77 4.94
N VAL A 196 -26.59 1.11 3.99
CA VAL A 196 -26.37 0.80 2.56
C VAL A 196 -25.09 1.46 2.05
N LEU A 197 -24.86 2.73 2.40
CA LEU A 197 -23.61 3.42 2.06
C LEU A 197 -22.41 2.78 2.77
N PHE A 198 -22.56 2.36 4.03
CA PHE A 198 -21.50 1.66 4.76
C PHE A 198 -21.09 0.36 4.07
N VAL A 199 -22.07 -0.45 3.63
CA VAL A 199 -21.82 -1.67 2.84
C VAL A 199 -21.15 -1.33 1.50
N ALA A 200 -21.60 -0.27 0.81
CA ALA A 200 -20.98 0.18 -0.43
C ALA A 200 -19.51 0.57 -0.27
N ILE A 201 -19.12 1.16 0.88
CA ILE A 201 -17.70 1.44 1.19
C ILE A 201 -16.87 0.16 1.16
N PHE A 202 -17.34 -0.95 1.73
CA PHE A 202 -16.60 -2.22 1.69
C PHE A 202 -16.45 -2.73 0.26
N VAL A 203 -17.50 -2.64 -0.55
CA VAL A 203 -17.44 -3.04 -1.96
C VAL A 203 -16.39 -2.22 -2.71
N VAL A 204 -16.38 -0.89 -2.53
CA VAL A 204 -15.36 -0.02 -3.16
C VAL A 204 -13.96 -0.35 -2.67
N ASN A 205 -13.77 -0.65 -1.38
CA ASN A 205 -12.46 -1.06 -0.85
C ASN A 205 -12.01 -2.40 -1.41
N ILE A 206 -12.91 -3.36 -1.63
CA ILE A 206 -12.59 -4.63 -2.30
C ILE A 206 -12.14 -4.37 -3.74
N ILE A 207 -12.83 -3.49 -4.48
CA ILE A 207 -12.43 -3.10 -5.84
C ILE A 207 -11.04 -2.46 -5.85
N LEU A 208 -10.77 -1.52 -4.93
CA LEU A 208 -9.45 -0.90 -4.79
C LEU A 208 -8.36 -1.92 -4.42
N LEU A 209 -8.67 -2.86 -3.54
CA LEU A 209 -7.77 -3.96 -3.17
C LEU A 209 -7.40 -4.79 -4.39
N ILE A 210 -8.39 -5.15 -5.22
CA ILE A 210 -8.15 -5.85 -6.48
C ILE A 210 -7.19 -5.02 -7.35
N PHE A 211 -7.46 -3.73 -7.55
CA PHE A 211 -6.59 -2.87 -8.36
C PHE A 211 -5.15 -2.83 -7.86
N VAL A 212 -4.90 -2.70 -6.55
CA VAL A 212 -3.52 -2.63 -6.04
C VAL A 212 -2.79 -3.98 -6.14
N ILE A 213 -3.50 -5.10 -6.18
CA ILE A 213 -2.92 -6.45 -6.41
C ILE A 213 -2.73 -6.76 -7.91
N SER A 214 -3.58 -6.23 -8.80
CA SER A 214 -3.59 -6.53 -10.25
C SER A 214 -2.26 -6.28 -10.97
N ASP A 215 -2.05 -6.91 -12.12
CA ASP A 215 -0.81 -6.73 -12.89
C ASP A 215 -0.71 -5.33 -13.47
N SER A 216 0.53 -4.86 -13.67
CA SER A 216 0.78 -3.61 -14.37
C SER A 216 0.22 -3.70 -15.79
N HIS A 217 -0.55 -2.70 -16.21
CA HIS A 217 -1.12 -2.67 -17.55
C HIS A 217 0.01 -2.38 -18.58
N PRO A 218 0.11 -3.15 -19.68
CA PRO A 218 1.24 -3.06 -20.62
C PRO A 218 1.40 -1.69 -21.28
N GLU A 219 0.31 -0.92 -21.37
CA GLU A 219 0.31 0.40 -22.00
C GLU A 219 0.25 1.59 -21.03
N ALA A 220 0.25 1.35 -19.71
CA ALA A 220 0.12 2.43 -18.72
C ALA A 220 1.23 3.50 -18.86
N TRP A 221 2.43 3.08 -19.28
CA TRP A 221 3.58 3.96 -19.50
C TRP A 221 3.29 5.09 -20.50
N LYS A 222 2.54 4.81 -21.58
CA LYS A 222 2.22 5.80 -22.64
C LYS A 222 1.49 7.01 -22.07
N LYS A 223 0.68 6.80 -21.03
CA LYS A 223 -0.14 7.83 -20.41
C LYS A 223 0.56 8.50 -19.23
N TYR A 224 1.23 7.72 -18.38
CA TYR A 224 1.65 8.17 -17.05
C TYR A 224 3.16 8.37 -16.88
N ASP A 225 4.01 7.94 -17.82
CA ASP A 225 5.47 8.09 -17.73
C ASP A 225 6.02 9.29 -18.55
N LYS A 226 5.17 10.26 -18.89
CA LYS A 226 5.57 11.46 -19.66
C LYS A 226 6.59 12.34 -18.93
N GLU A 227 6.57 12.30 -17.60
CA GLU A 227 7.51 12.99 -16.72
C GLU A 227 8.09 11.93 -15.76
N PRO A 228 9.38 11.54 -15.89
CA PRO A 228 9.96 10.53 -15.02
C PRO A 228 9.99 11.02 -13.57
N LEU A 229 9.78 10.10 -12.63
CA LEU A 229 9.96 10.38 -11.20
C LEU A 229 11.41 10.84 -10.94
N PRO A 230 11.68 11.64 -9.90
CA PRO A 230 13.04 12.03 -9.55
C PRO A 230 13.80 10.80 -9.01
N VAL A 231 14.36 10.01 -9.93
CA VAL A 231 15.11 8.79 -9.61
C VAL A 231 16.52 9.19 -9.24
N THR A 232 16.81 9.13 -7.95
CA THR A 232 18.16 9.15 -7.33
C THR A 232 19.26 9.93 -8.05
N GLU A 233 19.57 11.12 -7.53
CA GLU A 233 20.96 11.42 -7.15
C GLU A 233 21.24 10.73 -5.80
#